data_AF-A0AAJ2YK88-F1
#
_entry.id   AF-A0AAJ2YK88-F1
#
_cell.length_a   1.000
_cell.length_b   1.000
_cell.length_c   1.000
_cell.angle_alpha   90.00
_cell.angle_beta   90.00
_cell.angle_gamma   90.00
#
_symmetry.space_group_name_H-M   'P 1'
#
loop_
_entity.id
_entity.type
_entity.pdbx_description
1 polymer ?
#
loop_
_entity_poly.entity_id
_entity_poly.type
_entity_poly.pdbx_seq_one_letter_code
_entity_poly.pdbx_strand_id
1 'polypeptide(L)'
;MSIDVSFAVPVDVSVAVRALIAGGMRHPARDEVVYLIDKDGLFDWKRASASLVCEVLSEMADPRWRDRVVGMTLHFPDGDGDGDVGGDLLFHPGRTSASFVACVNTRRLPGSVFCDTGWYLRRLVPLLEPLCLTEIGTMDSP
;
A
#
# COMPACT_ATOMS: atom_id res chain seq x y z
N MET A 1 -2.78 13.11 -1.28
CA MET A 1 -2.15 12.43 -2.43
C MET A 1 -2.53 10.96 -2.49
N SER A 2 -2.95 10.48 -3.66
CA SER A 2 -3.07 9.06 -4.01
C SER A 2 -2.31 8.75 -5.31
N ILE A 3 -1.78 7.53 -5.38
CA ILE A 3 -1.18 6.95 -6.59
C ILE A 3 -2.02 5.72 -6.94
N ASP A 4 -2.67 5.76 -8.08
CA ASP A 4 -3.43 4.65 -8.62
C ASP A 4 -2.58 3.90 -9.62
N VAL A 5 -2.62 2.57 -9.56
CA VAL A 5 -1.86 1.69 -10.45
C VAL A 5 -2.77 0.64 -11.05
N SER A 6 -2.49 0.29 -12.31
CA SER A 6 -3.17 -0.80 -13.03
C SER A 6 -2.17 -1.89 -13.40
N PHE A 7 -2.61 -3.14 -13.35
CA PHE A 7 -1.84 -4.32 -13.70
C PHE A 7 -2.48 -5.05 -14.88
N ALA A 8 -1.65 -5.62 -15.75
CA ALA A 8 -2.13 -6.37 -16.92
C ALA A 8 -2.96 -7.62 -16.54
N VAL A 9 -2.68 -8.18 -15.36
CA VAL A 9 -3.34 -9.39 -14.84
C VAL A 9 -3.67 -9.21 -13.36
N PRO A 10 -4.67 -9.93 -12.82
CA PRO A 10 -4.95 -9.93 -11.39
C PRO A 10 -3.71 -10.30 -10.57
N VAL A 11 -3.31 -9.43 -9.64
CA VAL A 11 -2.18 -9.70 -8.76
C VAL A 11 -2.61 -10.54 -7.54
N ASP A 12 -1.70 -11.39 -7.07
CA ASP A 12 -1.84 -12.01 -5.75
C ASP A 12 -1.42 -10.99 -4.68
N VAL A 13 -2.36 -10.69 -3.77
CA VAL A 13 -2.17 -9.67 -2.73
C VAL A 13 -1.02 -10.03 -1.78
N SER A 14 -0.89 -11.30 -1.41
CA SER A 14 0.18 -11.77 -0.53
C SER A 14 1.54 -11.63 -1.21
N VAL A 15 1.64 -11.98 -2.49
CA VAL A 15 2.86 -11.80 -3.30
C VAL A 15 3.22 -10.33 -3.42
N ALA A 16 2.26 -9.47 -3.77
CA ALA A 16 2.48 -8.04 -3.95
C ALA A 16 2.97 -7.36 -2.66
N VAL A 17 2.29 -7.62 -1.53
CA VAL A 17 2.69 -7.05 -0.23
C VAL A 17 4.05 -7.58 0.22
N ARG A 18 4.32 -8.87 0.05
CA ARG A 18 5.65 -9.43 0.35
C ARG A 18 6.75 -8.82 -0.49
N ALA A 19 6.49 -8.53 -1.78
CA ALA A 19 7.45 -7.86 -2.65
C ALA A 19 7.76 -6.45 -2.15
N LEU A 20 6.75 -5.70 -1.70
CA LEU A 20 6.95 -4.36 -1.12
C LEU A 20 7.75 -4.41 0.19
N ILE A 21 7.46 -5.37 1.06
CA ILE A 21 8.22 -5.58 2.31
C ILE A 21 9.67 -5.99 2.01
N ALA A 22 9.88 -6.91 1.07
CA ALA A 22 11.21 -7.29 0.61
C ALA A 22 11.97 -6.12 -0.05
N GLY A 23 11.22 -5.21 -0.70
CA GLY A 23 11.69 -3.92 -1.21
C GLY A 23 12.01 -2.87 -0.15
N GLY A 24 11.89 -3.24 1.13
CA GLY A 24 12.29 -2.43 2.27
C GLY A 24 11.13 -1.78 3.01
N MET A 25 9.89 -1.82 2.50
CA MET A 25 8.75 -1.28 3.23
C MET A 25 8.45 -2.07 4.52
N ARG A 26 7.83 -1.43 5.49
CA ARG A 26 7.58 -1.97 6.83
C ARG A 26 6.18 -1.65 7.31
N HIS A 27 5.73 -2.38 8.31
CA HIS A 27 4.50 -2.05 9.02
C HIS A 27 4.70 -0.79 9.89
N PRO A 28 3.61 -0.04 10.14
CA PRO A 28 3.68 1.25 10.85
C PRO A 28 4.23 1.16 12.28
N ALA A 29 4.06 0.02 12.94
CA ALA A 29 4.64 -0.24 14.25
C ALA A 29 5.44 -1.55 14.21
N ARG A 30 6.49 -1.64 15.05
CA ARG A 30 7.34 -2.84 15.11
C ARG A 30 6.55 -4.13 15.38
N ASP A 31 5.51 -4.03 16.20
CA ASP A 31 4.81 -5.19 16.73
C ASP A 31 3.35 -5.29 16.23
N GLU A 32 2.92 -4.45 15.30
CA GLU A 32 1.56 -4.47 14.75
C GLU A 32 1.51 -4.41 13.23
N VAL A 33 0.50 -5.06 12.66
CA VAL A 33 0.05 -4.88 11.28
C VAL A 33 -1.30 -4.18 11.26
N VAL A 34 -1.46 -3.23 10.33
CA VAL A 34 -2.71 -2.52 10.10
C VAL A 34 -3.21 -2.90 8.72
N TYR A 35 -4.41 -3.48 8.65
CA TYR A 35 -4.93 -4.08 7.43
C TYR A 35 -6.43 -3.90 7.28
N LEU A 36 -6.93 -4.05 6.06
CA LEU A 36 -8.33 -3.90 5.70
C LEU A 36 -8.79 -5.12 4.90
N ILE A 37 -9.98 -5.60 5.24
CA ILE A 37 -10.79 -6.49 4.40
C ILE A 37 -12.20 -5.93 4.46
N ASP A 38 -12.59 -5.23 3.39
CA ASP A 38 -13.82 -4.46 3.36
C ASP A 38 -15.03 -5.35 3.05
N LYS A 39 -15.70 -5.81 4.11
CA LYS A 39 -16.81 -6.76 4.01
C LYS A 39 -18.15 -6.08 3.71
N ASP A 40 -18.29 -4.84 4.13
CA ASP A 40 -19.56 -4.09 4.20
C ASP A 40 -19.50 -2.72 3.52
N GLY A 41 -18.35 -2.31 2.98
CA GLY A 41 -18.18 -1.01 2.34
C GLY A 41 -17.83 0.12 3.31
N LEU A 42 -17.59 -0.20 4.59
CA LEU A 42 -17.31 0.80 5.63
C LEU A 42 -15.81 1.08 5.81
N PHE A 43 -14.94 0.33 5.15
CA PHE A 43 -13.49 0.52 5.23
C PHE A 43 -12.93 0.41 6.67
N ASP A 44 -13.45 -0.56 7.44
CA ASP A 44 -13.03 -0.80 8.82
C ASP A 44 -11.63 -1.42 8.90
N TRP A 45 -10.64 -0.57 9.18
CA TRP A 45 -9.25 -0.97 9.41
C TRP A 45 -9.07 -1.74 10.72
N LYS A 46 -8.31 -2.82 10.65
CA LYS A 46 -8.04 -3.74 11.75
C LYS A 46 -6.57 -3.71 12.11
N ARG A 47 -6.30 -4.00 13.38
CA ARG A 47 -4.95 -4.20 13.92
C ARG A 47 -4.78 -5.65 14.33
N ALA A 48 -3.61 -6.19 14.08
CA ALA A 48 -3.19 -7.48 14.61
C ALA A 48 -1.72 -7.42 15.01
N SER A 49 -1.28 -8.38 15.82
CA SER A 49 0.14 -8.56 16.12
C SER A 49 0.93 -8.78 14.84
N ALA A 50 2.13 -8.20 14.74
CA ALA A 50 3.05 -8.43 13.62
C ALA A 50 3.42 -9.92 13.47
N SER A 51 3.36 -10.70 14.55
CA SER A 51 3.56 -12.16 14.48
C SER A 51 2.52 -12.88 13.61
N LEU A 52 1.36 -12.26 13.38
CA LEU A 52 0.26 -12.82 12.58
C LEU A 52 0.28 -12.31 11.13
N VAL A 53 1.34 -11.63 10.68
CA VAL A 53 1.41 -11.08 9.32
C VAL A 53 1.15 -12.14 8.24
N CYS A 54 1.69 -13.36 8.40
CA CYS A 54 1.47 -14.44 7.44
C CYS A 54 0.01 -14.87 7.37
N GLU A 55 -0.70 -14.91 8.50
CA GLU A 55 -2.12 -15.25 8.57
C GLU A 55 -2.96 -14.13 7.95
N VAL A 56 -2.66 -12.88 8.27
CA VAL A 56 -3.32 -11.70 7.70
C VAL A 56 -3.16 -11.66 6.18
N LEU A 57 -1.95 -11.89 5.66
CA LEU A 57 -1.70 -11.93 4.22
C LEU A 57 -2.42 -13.10 3.54
N SER A 58 -2.48 -14.27 4.18
CA SER A 58 -3.20 -15.43 3.65
C SER A 58 -4.69 -15.16 3.58
N GLU A 59 -5.23 -14.55 4.63
CA GLU A 59 -6.63 -14.14 4.72
C GLU A 59 -6.98 -13.05 3.69
N MET A 60 -6.12 -12.05 3.48
CA MET A 60 -6.33 -11.01 2.46
C MET A 60 -6.25 -11.56 1.02
N ALA A 61 -5.45 -12.61 0.80
CA ALA A 61 -5.30 -13.27 -0.49
C ALA A 61 -6.39 -14.33 -0.74
N ASP A 62 -7.27 -14.61 0.23
CA ASP A 62 -8.34 -15.59 0.07
C ASP A 62 -9.24 -15.20 -1.13
N PRO A 63 -9.47 -16.11 -2.10
CA PRO A 63 -10.31 -15.85 -3.26
C PRO A 63 -11.73 -15.36 -2.93
N ARG A 64 -12.25 -15.64 -1.73
CA ARG A 64 -13.56 -15.16 -1.27
C ARG A 64 -13.66 -13.64 -1.19
N TRP A 65 -12.52 -12.94 -1.15
CA TRP A 65 -12.48 -11.47 -1.12
C TRP A 65 -12.19 -10.85 -2.47
N ARG A 66 -12.16 -11.62 -3.57
CA ARG A 66 -11.80 -11.14 -4.91
C ARG A 66 -12.65 -9.95 -5.38
N ASP A 67 -13.91 -9.89 -4.96
CA ASP A 67 -14.87 -8.82 -5.28
C ASP A 67 -14.87 -7.67 -4.25
N ARG A 68 -13.98 -7.70 -3.25
CA ARG A 68 -13.88 -6.72 -2.16
C ARG A 68 -12.56 -5.98 -2.18
N VAL A 69 -12.54 -4.80 -1.56
CA VAL A 69 -11.29 -4.08 -1.30
C VAL A 69 -10.56 -4.77 -0.15
N VAL A 70 -9.26 -4.99 -0.33
CA VAL A 70 -8.37 -5.41 0.76
C VAL A 70 -7.17 -4.50 0.79
N GLY A 71 -6.56 -4.30 1.95
CA GLY A 71 -5.44 -3.38 2.04
C GLY A 71 -4.57 -3.55 3.26
N MET A 72 -3.43 -2.86 3.25
CA MET A 72 -2.47 -2.85 4.34
C MET A 72 -1.75 -1.51 4.38
N THR A 73 -1.53 -0.99 5.58
CA THR A 73 -0.69 0.19 5.77
C THR A 73 0.78 -0.22 5.74
N LEU A 74 1.56 0.43 4.88
CA LEU A 74 2.98 0.18 4.70
C LEU A 74 3.76 1.49 4.63
N HIS A 75 4.91 1.52 5.30
CA HIS A 75 5.79 2.66 5.38
C HIS A 75 7.14 2.36 4.75
N PHE A 76 7.76 3.37 4.16
CA PHE A 76 9.18 3.34 3.85
C PHE A 76 9.98 3.61 5.13
N PRO A 77 10.99 2.78 5.45
CA PRO A 77 11.89 3.04 6.57
C PRO A 77 12.67 4.30 6.26
N ASP A 78 12.64 5.25 7.18
CA ASP A 78 13.27 6.54 6.93
C ASP A 78 14.80 6.47 7.09
N GLY A 79 15.50 7.23 6.23
CA GLY A 79 16.93 7.48 6.28
C GLY A 79 17.29 8.96 6.49
N ASP A 80 16.31 9.88 6.44
CA ASP A 80 16.55 11.32 6.33
C ASP A 80 15.96 12.18 7.48
N GLY A 81 15.39 11.58 8.53
CA GLY A 81 15.11 12.25 9.81
C GLY A 81 13.69 12.79 10.02
N ASP A 82 12.76 12.48 9.11
CA ASP A 82 11.34 12.89 9.16
C ASP A 82 10.40 11.71 9.48
N GLY A 83 10.84 10.71 10.24
CA GLY A 83 9.99 9.60 10.68
C GLY A 83 9.48 8.71 9.54
N ASP A 84 8.81 7.60 9.89
CA ASP A 84 8.32 6.66 8.88
C ASP A 84 7.27 7.32 7.98
N VAL A 85 7.58 7.40 6.68
CA VAL A 85 6.73 7.96 5.60
C VAL A 85 6.01 6.83 4.92
N GLY A 86 4.69 6.91 4.76
CA GLY A 86 3.97 5.78 4.17
C GLY A 86 2.54 6.08 3.77
N GLY A 87 1.78 5.00 3.67
CA GLY A 87 0.42 5.06 3.22
C GLY A 87 -0.30 3.74 3.25
N ASP A 88 -1.56 3.83 2.89
CA ASP A 88 -2.47 2.70 2.77
C ASP A 88 -2.41 2.16 1.35
N LEU A 89 -2.04 0.88 1.22
CA LEU A 89 -2.12 0.17 -0.04
C LEU A 89 -3.45 -0.58 -0.11
N LEU A 90 -4.27 -0.24 -1.09
CA LEU A 90 -5.61 -0.78 -1.31
C LEU A 90 -5.66 -1.52 -2.64
N PHE A 91 -5.96 -2.82 -2.61
CA PHE A 91 -6.22 -3.61 -3.81
C PHE A 91 -7.72 -3.63 -4.10
N HIS A 92 -8.08 -3.26 -5.32
CA HIS A 92 -9.47 -3.14 -5.75
C HIS A 92 -10.07 -4.49 -6.17
N PRO A 93 -11.40 -4.58 -6.29
CA PRO A 93 -12.07 -5.76 -6.84
C PRO A 93 -11.45 -6.20 -8.17
N GLY A 94 -11.26 -7.50 -8.35
CA GLY A 94 -10.61 -8.08 -9.53
C GLY A 94 -9.08 -8.07 -9.51
N ARG A 95 -8.45 -7.35 -8.57
CA ARG A 95 -6.99 -7.30 -8.35
C ARG A 95 -6.18 -6.83 -9.56
N THR A 96 -6.80 -6.18 -10.53
CA THR A 96 -6.12 -5.57 -11.68
C THR A 96 -5.76 -4.11 -11.43
N SER A 97 -6.08 -3.57 -10.25
CA SER A 97 -5.70 -2.23 -9.85
C SER A 97 -5.51 -2.13 -8.34
N ALA A 98 -4.71 -1.15 -7.93
CA ALA A 98 -4.51 -0.78 -6.55
C ALA A 98 -4.34 0.74 -6.40
N SER A 99 -4.60 1.26 -5.21
CA SER A 99 -4.32 2.64 -4.82
C SER A 99 -3.35 2.65 -3.66
N PHE A 100 -2.33 3.50 -3.74
CA PHE A 100 -1.49 3.86 -2.61
C PHE A 100 -1.89 5.26 -2.14
N VAL A 101 -2.47 5.38 -0.95
CA VAL A 101 -2.92 6.65 -0.39
C VAL A 101 -1.92 7.09 0.67
N ALA A 102 -1.22 8.19 0.43
CA ALA A 102 -0.19 8.68 1.35
C ALA A 102 -0.82 9.41 2.55
N CYS A 103 -1.23 8.64 3.56
CA CYS A 103 -1.96 9.11 4.73
C CYS A 103 -1.08 9.45 5.95
N VAL A 104 0.16 8.95 6.01
CA VAL A 104 1.02 9.04 7.21
C VAL A 104 2.32 9.76 6.90
N ASN A 105 2.60 10.83 7.65
CA ASN A 105 3.80 11.66 7.52
C ASN A 105 4.14 11.95 6.05
N THR A 106 3.12 12.38 5.29
CA THR A 106 3.22 12.57 3.84
C THR A 106 4.49 13.35 3.49
N ARG A 107 5.37 12.77 2.68
CA ARG A 107 6.59 13.46 2.25
C ARG A 107 6.19 14.66 1.41
N ARG A 108 6.48 15.87 1.90
CA ARG A 108 6.19 17.13 1.19
C ARG A 108 7.41 17.62 0.43
N LEU A 109 7.17 18.39 -0.63
CA LEU A 109 8.24 19.16 -1.26
C LEU A 109 8.78 20.20 -0.26
N PRO A 110 10.10 20.48 -0.25
CA PRO A 110 10.68 21.47 0.65
C PRO A 110 9.97 22.84 0.55
N GLY A 111 9.47 23.35 1.67
CA GLY A 111 8.76 24.63 1.74
C GLY A 111 7.35 24.64 1.11
N SER A 112 6.78 23.48 0.83
CA SER A 112 5.48 23.34 0.16
C SER A 112 4.46 22.57 1.02
N VAL A 113 3.19 22.81 0.74
CA VAL A 113 2.08 21.99 1.26
C VAL A 113 1.85 20.73 0.41
N PHE A 114 2.34 20.75 -0.84
CA PHE A 114 2.15 19.66 -1.80
C PHE A 114 3.06 18.47 -1.53
N CYS A 115 2.55 17.28 -1.86
CA CYS A 115 3.27 16.04 -1.71
C CYS A 115 4.44 15.95 -2.72
N ASP A 116 5.57 15.37 -2.31
CA ASP A 116 6.63 14.97 -3.24
C ASP A 116 6.24 13.65 -3.91
N THR A 117 5.27 13.72 -4.83
CA THR A 117 4.79 12.56 -5.59
C THR A 117 5.94 11.85 -6.33
N GLY A 118 6.93 12.60 -6.81
CA GLY A 118 8.10 12.04 -7.48
C GLY A 118 8.93 11.14 -6.55
N TRP A 119 9.04 11.48 -5.27
CA TRP A 119 9.72 10.63 -4.27
C TRP A 119 9.02 9.29 -4.08
N TYR A 120 7.68 9.28 -4.03
CA TYR A 120 6.89 8.05 -3.92
C TYR A 120 6.98 7.20 -5.18
N LEU A 121 6.80 7.81 -6.36
CA LEU A 121 6.87 7.09 -7.64
C LEU A 121 8.22 6.39 -7.85
N ARG A 122 9.33 7.09 -7.56
CA ARG A 122 10.69 6.50 -7.67
C ARG A 122 10.90 5.26 -6.79
N ARG A 123 10.12 5.11 -5.72
CA ARG A 123 10.22 3.98 -4.80
C ARG A 123 9.19 2.89 -5.07
N LEU A 124 7.95 3.25 -5.40
CA LEU A 124 6.88 2.29 -5.64
C LEU A 124 7.01 1.62 -7.01
N VAL A 125 7.30 2.37 -8.06
CA VAL A 125 7.26 1.85 -9.44
C VAL A 125 8.21 0.66 -9.63
N PRO A 126 9.48 0.69 -9.20
CA PRO A 126 10.37 -0.46 -9.37
C PRO A 126 9.90 -1.72 -8.62
N LEU A 127 9.14 -1.56 -7.54
CA LEU A 127 8.60 -2.68 -6.75
C LEU A 127 7.32 -3.26 -7.37
N LEU A 128 6.58 -2.45 -8.13
CA LEU A 128 5.32 -2.83 -8.76
C LEU A 128 5.49 -3.29 -10.21
N GLU A 129 6.52 -2.82 -10.92
CA GLU A 129 6.83 -3.23 -12.30
C GLU A 129 6.87 -4.75 -12.51
N PRO A 130 7.54 -5.56 -11.63
CA PRO A 130 7.54 -7.02 -11.76
C PRO A 130 6.15 -7.66 -11.64
N LEU A 131 5.16 -6.94 -11.12
CA LEU A 131 3.76 -7.38 -11.00
C LEU A 131 2.94 -7.08 -12.26
N CYS A 132 3.60 -6.83 -13.40
CA CYS A 132 2.98 -6.47 -14.68
C CYS A 132 2.23 -5.13 -14.63
N LEU A 133 2.84 -4.11 -14.02
CA LEU A 133 2.34 -2.73 -14.01
C LEU A 133 2.16 -2.21 -15.44
N THR A 134 1.01 -1.60 -15.74
CA THR A 134 0.70 -1.05 -17.07
C THR A 134 0.38 0.44 -17.06
N GLU A 135 -0.12 0.97 -15.94
CA GLU A 135 -0.54 2.36 -15.84
C GLU A 135 -0.30 2.88 -14.43
N ILE A 136 0.00 4.18 -14.35
CA ILE A 136 0.12 4.93 -13.10
C ILE A 136 -0.65 6.24 -13.26
N GLY A 137 -1.61 6.46 -12.38
CA GLY A 137 -2.29 7.74 -12.17
C GLY A 137 -1.87 8.37 -10.85
N THR A 138 -1.79 9.69 -10.79
CA THR A 138 -1.52 10.40 -9.53
C THR A 138 -2.52 11.50 -9.32
N MET A 139 -3.09 11.58 -8.12
CA MET A 139 -3.99 12.65 -7.73
C MET A 139 -3.45 13.30 -6.46
N ASP A 140 -3.26 14.61 -6.49
CA ASP A 140 -3.03 15.38 -5.27
C ASP A 140 -4.27 16.22 -4.99
N SER A 141 -4.85 16.06 -3.80
CA SER A 141 -5.96 16.87 -3.34
C SER A 141 -5.36 17.97 -2.46
N PRO A 142 -5.62 19.26 -2.76
CA PRO A 142 -5.13 20.39 -1.98
C PRO A 142 -5.72 20.47 -0.56
#